data_AF-A0AB73IM61-F1
#
_entry.id   AF-A0AB73IM61-F1
#
_cell.length_a   1.000
_cell.length_b   1.000
_cell.length_c   1.000
_cell.angle_alpha   90.00
_cell.angle_beta   90.00
_cell.angle_gamma   90.00
#
_symmetry.space_group_name_H-M   'P 1'
#
loop_
_entity.id
_entity.type
_entity.pdbx_description
1 polymer ?
#
loop_
_entity_poly.entity_id
_entity_poly.type
_entity_poly.pdbx_seq_one_letter_code
_entity_poly.pdbx_strand_id
1 'polypeptide(L)'
;MSAQQSTMHGAVHRAAELAHAAAPMWGRSRAQARAALLTGLAEALEANAAALVDLANAETGLGAARLNGEIARTAFQLQGFLRRKSGQACHIARSTIPPLRAPRRPVVRI
;
A
#
# COMPACT_ATOMS: atom_id res chain seq x y z
N MET A 1 5.27 -6.10 -29.21
CA MET A 1 4.34 -5.88 -28.09
C MET A 1 3.85 -7.17 -27.41
N SER A 2 4.01 -8.38 -27.99
CA SER A 2 3.42 -9.63 -27.44
C SER A 2 4.22 -10.32 -26.32
N ALA A 3 5.56 -10.33 -26.39
CA ALA A 3 6.40 -11.04 -25.40
C ALA A 3 6.35 -10.40 -23.99
N GLN A 4 6.41 -9.07 -23.91
CA GLN A 4 6.41 -8.33 -22.65
C GLN A 4 5.06 -8.41 -21.92
N GLN A 5 3.96 -8.48 -22.70
CA GLN A 5 2.63 -8.75 -22.16
C GLN A 5 2.52 -10.21 -21.66
N SER A 6 3.02 -11.20 -22.40
CA SER A 6 3.01 -12.60 -21.95
C SER A 6 3.74 -12.80 -20.62
N THR A 7 4.90 -12.16 -20.44
CA THR A 7 5.66 -12.20 -19.17
C THR A 7 4.92 -11.50 -18.03
N MET A 8 4.24 -10.37 -18.29
CA MET A 8 3.45 -9.66 -17.28
C MET A 8 2.28 -10.51 -16.77
N HIS A 9 1.52 -11.16 -17.67
CA HIS A 9 0.41 -12.04 -17.28
C HIS A 9 0.93 -13.27 -16.52
N GLY A 10 2.06 -13.85 -16.94
CA GLY A 10 2.71 -14.96 -16.23
C GLY A 10 3.18 -14.58 -14.81
N ALA A 11 3.75 -13.39 -14.64
CA ALA A 11 4.17 -12.88 -13.34
C ALA A 11 2.98 -12.65 -12.39
N VAL A 12 1.90 -12.07 -12.89
CA VAL A 12 0.66 -11.87 -12.11
C VAL A 12 0.05 -13.21 -11.71
N HIS A 13 -0.05 -14.17 -12.64
CA HIS A 13 -0.57 -15.50 -12.33
C HIS A 13 0.28 -16.18 -11.24
N ARG A 14 1.61 -16.15 -11.37
CA ARG A 14 2.51 -16.70 -10.36
C ARG A 14 2.32 -16.04 -8.99
N ALA A 15 2.20 -14.71 -8.94
CA ALA A 15 1.99 -13.99 -7.68
C ALA A 15 0.66 -14.38 -7.03
N ALA A 16 -0.41 -14.54 -7.82
CA ALA A 16 -1.72 -14.97 -7.33
C ALA A 16 -1.69 -16.38 -6.74
N GLU A 17 -1.03 -17.33 -7.41
CA GLU A 17 -0.87 -18.71 -6.92
C GLU A 17 -0.11 -18.76 -5.59
N LEU A 18 1.01 -18.02 -5.49
CA LEU A 18 1.79 -17.94 -4.26
C LEU A 18 1.00 -17.30 -3.10
N ALA A 19 0.24 -16.24 -3.38
CA ALA A 19 -0.63 -15.62 -2.40
C ALA A 19 -1.74 -16.58 -1.94
N HIS A 20 -2.35 -17.33 -2.87
CA HIS A 20 -3.37 -18.33 -2.56
C HIS A 20 -2.82 -19.43 -1.66
N ALA A 21 -1.64 -19.96 -1.98
CA ALA A 21 -0.96 -20.97 -1.17
C ALA A 21 -0.62 -20.48 0.26
N ALA A 22 -0.24 -19.21 0.41
CA ALA A 22 0.07 -18.60 1.71
C ALA A 22 -1.17 -18.24 2.54
N ALA A 23 -2.32 -17.98 1.89
CA ALA A 23 -3.51 -17.43 2.53
C ALA A 23 -4.04 -18.25 3.73
N PRO A 24 -4.13 -19.61 3.69
CA PRO A 24 -4.61 -20.38 4.83
C PRO A 24 -3.69 -20.27 6.05
N MET A 25 -2.37 -20.31 5.85
CA MET A 25 -1.39 -20.17 6.92
C MET A 25 -1.46 -18.77 7.53
N TRP A 26 -1.48 -17.74 6.68
CA TRP A 26 -1.55 -16.35 7.12
C TRP A 26 -2.88 -16.02 7.82
N GLY A 27 -4.01 -16.52 7.32
CA GLY A 27 -5.33 -16.33 7.90
C GLY A 27 -5.46 -16.92 9.32
N ARG A 28 -4.72 -18.01 9.61
CA ARG A 28 -4.66 -18.62 10.95
C ARG A 28 -3.54 -18.07 11.84
N SER A 29 -2.79 -17.06 11.38
CA SER A 29 -1.71 -16.47 12.15
C SER A 29 -2.20 -15.92 13.51
N ARG A 30 -1.29 -15.77 14.47
CA ARG A 30 -1.60 -15.13 15.76
C ARG A 30 -1.60 -13.61 15.59
N ALA A 31 -2.37 -12.92 16.42
CA ALA A 31 -2.38 -11.45 16.44
C ALA A 31 -0.97 -10.86 16.64
N GLN A 32 -0.14 -11.48 17.49
CA GLN A 32 1.24 -11.08 17.72
C GLN A 32 2.11 -11.16 16.46
N ALA A 33 1.95 -12.21 15.64
CA ALA A 33 2.72 -12.36 14.40
C ALA A 33 2.34 -11.28 13.38
N ARG A 34 1.03 -10.98 13.26
CA ARG A 34 0.55 -9.86 12.44
C ARG A 34 1.06 -8.52 12.97
N ALA A 35 1.13 -8.37 14.29
CA ALA A 35 1.62 -7.16 14.92
C ALA A 35 3.10 -6.91 14.66
N ALA A 36 3.91 -7.96 14.79
CA ALA A 36 5.34 -7.91 14.47
C ALA A 36 5.57 -7.54 13.00
N LEU A 37 4.80 -8.12 12.06
CA LEU A 37 4.89 -7.76 10.64
C LEU A 37 4.61 -6.28 10.40
N LEU A 38 3.48 -5.76 10.91
CA LEU A 38 3.09 -4.37 10.68
C LEU A 38 4.06 -3.37 11.35
N THR A 39 4.61 -3.73 12.50
CA THR A 39 5.64 -2.94 13.19
C THR A 39 6.92 -2.92 12.35
N GLY A 40 7.41 -4.08 11.92
CA GLY A 40 8.62 -4.17 11.10
C GLY A 40 8.49 -3.47 9.75
N LEU A 41 7.29 -3.46 9.13
CA LEU A 41 7.03 -2.69 7.91
C LEU A 41 7.10 -1.18 8.16
N ALA A 42 6.58 -0.69 9.30
CA ALA A 42 6.66 0.73 9.65
C ALA A 42 8.12 1.15 9.90
N GLU A 43 8.87 0.35 10.67
CA GLU A 43 10.30 0.57 10.93
C GLU A 43 11.11 0.56 9.63
N ALA A 44 10.84 -0.39 8.72
CA ALA A 44 11.53 -0.46 7.44
C ALA A 44 11.26 0.77 6.56
N LEU A 45 10.04 1.31 6.55
CA LEU A 45 9.72 2.54 5.82
C LEU A 45 10.49 3.74 6.36
N GLU A 46 10.50 3.92 7.69
CA GLU A 46 11.21 5.03 8.33
C GLU A 46 12.73 4.91 8.16
N ALA A 47 13.29 3.70 8.30
CA ALA A 47 14.72 3.45 8.12
C ALA A 47 15.21 3.73 6.69
N ASN A 48 14.33 3.60 5.69
CA ASN A 48 14.65 3.85 4.28
C ASN A 48 14.11 5.20 3.76
N ALA A 49 13.71 6.11 4.66
CA ALA A 49 12.99 7.32 4.27
C ALA A 49 13.75 8.18 3.27
N ALA A 50 15.05 8.39 3.45
CA ALA A 50 15.85 9.22 2.53
C ALA A 50 15.82 8.67 1.08
N ALA A 51 16.11 7.38 0.90
CA ALA A 51 16.12 6.76 -0.42
C ALA A 51 14.72 6.77 -1.06
N LEU A 52 13.66 6.54 -0.27
CA LEU A 52 12.29 6.60 -0.75
C LEU A 52 11.89 8.03 -1.15
N VAL A 53 12.29 9.05 -0.38
CA VAL A 53 12.02 10.45 -0.73
C VAL A 53 12.73 10.84 -2.01
N ASP A 54 14.00 10.50 -2.16
CA ASP A 54 14.76 10.84 -3.36
C ASP A 54 14.15 10.20 -4.62
N LEU A 55 13.85 8.90 -4.56
CA LEU A 55 13.21 8.18 -5.65
C LEU A 55 11.81 8.73 -5.96
N ALA A 56 10.95 8.86 -4.94
CA ALA A 56 9.60 9.33 -5.14
C ALA A 56 9.57 10.79 -5.62
N ASN A 57 10.51 11.63 -5.20
CA ASN A 57 10.61 12.99 -5.70
C ASN A 57 11.03 13.02 -7.17
N ALA A 58 11.95 12.15 -7.59
CA ALA A 58 12.34 12.03 -8.99
C ALA A 58 11.17 11.58 -9.89
N GLU A 59 10.32 10.68 -9.39
CA GLU A 59 9.16 10.19 -10.16
C GLU A 59 7.95 11.13 -10.15
N THR A 60 7.74 11.87 -9.05
CA THR A 60 6.47 12.59 -8.81
C THR A 60 6.59 14.11 -8.72
N GLY A 61 7.79 14.64 -8.43
CA GLY A 61 8.02 16.08 -8.23
C GLY A 61 7.31 16.69 -7.01
N LEU A 62 6.87 15.88 -6.05
CA LEU A 62 6.04 16.33 -4.92
C LEU A 62 6.80 17.10 -3.83
N GLY A 63 8.13 17.07 -3.84
CA GLY A 63 9.00 17.75 -2.88
C GLY A 63 9.22 16.95 -1.60
N ALA A 64 10.44 17.04 -1.06
CA ALA A 64 10.90 16.25 0.08
C ALA A 64 10.05 16.44 1.35
N ALA A 65 9.59 17.67 1.63
CA ALA A 65 8.77 17.95 2.82
C ALA A 65 7.44 17.17 2.80
N ARG A 66 6.78 17.11 1.64
CA ARG A 66 5.53 16.36 1.48
C ARG A 66 5.78 14.86 1.60
N LEU A 67 6.80 14.36 0.92
CA LEU A 67 7.10 12.92 0.88
C LEU A 67 7.51 12.36 2.25
N ASN A 68 8.29 13.12 3.02
CA ASN A 68 8.59 12.76 4.42
C ASN A 68 7.30 12.66 5.26
N GLY A 69 6.37 13.60 5.06
CA GLY A 69 5.06 13.56 5.71
C GLY A 69 4.21 12.35 5.30
N GLU A 70 4.25 11.93 4.03
CA GLU A 70 3.56 10.72 3.57
C GLU A 70 4.16 9.45 4.18
N ILE A 71 5.50 9.34 4.26
CA ILE A 71 6.17 8.20 4.89
C ILE A 71 5.78 8.10 6.37
N ALA A 72 5.88 9.19 7.11
CA ALA A 72 5.49 9.24 8.52
C ALA A 72 3.99 8.87 8.71
N ARG A 73 3.12 9.37 7.82
CA ARG A 73 1.69 9.02 7.84
C ARG A 73 1.48 7.52 7.59
N THR A 74 2.15 6.92 6.62
CA THR A 74 2.01 5.49 6.32
C THR A 74 2.55 4.61 7.44
N ALA A 75 3.71 4.94 8.01
CA ALA A 75 4.26 4.24 9.17
C ALA A 75 3.30 4.28 10.37
N PHE A 76 2.73 5.46 10.66
CA PHE A 76 1.71 5.62 11.69
C PHE A 76 0.44 4.81 11.39
N GLN A 77 -0.04 4.80 10.15
CA GLN A 77 -1.21 4.02 9.74
C GLN A 77 -1.01 2.52 9.98
N LEU A 78 0.16 1.97 9.62
CA LEU A 78 0.52 0.57 9.85
C LEU A 78 0.47 0.20 11.34
N GLN A 79 1.06 1.03 12.20
CA GLN A 79 1.01 0.85 13.65
C GLN A 79 -0.42 1.03 14.20
N GLY A 80 -1.24 1.89 13.58
CA GLY A 80 -2.64 2.11 13.93
C GLY A 80 -3.52 0.86 13.81
N PHE A 81 -3.20 -0.07 12.89
CA PHE A 81 -3.89 -1.36 12.77
C PHE A 81 -3.73 -2.24 14.03
N LEU A 82 -2.68 -2.02 14.83
CA LEU A 82 -2.39 -2.79 16.06
C LEU A 82 -3.28 -2.38 17.23
N ARG A 83 -3.66 -1.11 17.31
CA ARG A 83 -4.46 -0.56 18.42
C ARG A 83 -5.95 -0.83 18.30
N ARG A 84 -6.42 -1.35 17.17
CA ARG A 84 -7.86 -1.61 16.97
C ARG A 84 -8.32 -2.74 17.88
N LYS A 85 -8.96 -2.38 19.00
CA LYS A 85 -9.75 -3.29 19.81
C LYS A 85 -10.96 -3.76 19.01
N SER A 86 -11.28 -5.06 19.11
CA SER A 86 -12.50 -5.64 18.57
C SER A 86 -13.71 -4.80 19.00
N GLY A 87 -14.40 -4.16 18.05
CA GLY A 87 -15.63 -3.39 18.33
C GLY A 87 -15.60 -1.90 18.01
N GLN A 88 -14.46 -1.31 17.65
CA GLN A 88 -14.44 0.07 17.14
C GLN A 88 -14.45 0.05 15.61
N ALA A 89 -15.54 0.54 15.00
CA ALA A 89 -15.66 0.65 13.55
C ALA A 89 -14.57 1.59 13.03
N CYS A 90 -13.55 1.02 12.42
CA CYS A 90 -12.64 1.79 11.59
C CYS A 90 -13.43 2.22 10.36
N HIS A 91 -13.31 3.48 9.98
CA HIS A 91 -13.49 3.92 8.60
C HIS A 91 -12.40 3.26 7.70
N ILE A 92 -12.26 1.94 7.75
CA ILE A 92 -11.91 1.20 6.55
C ILE A 92 -13.16 1.35 5.70
N ALA A 93 -13.12 2.26 4.73
CA ALA A 93 -14.02 2.11 3.61
C ALA A 93 -13.86 0.65 3.18
N ARG A 94 -14.90 -0.15 3.37
CA ARG A 94 -15.05 -1.44 2.70
C ARG A 94 -14.54 -1.19 1.29
N SER A 95 -13.46 -1.85 0.87
CA SER A 95 -12.94 -1.69 -0.49
C SER A 95 -13.92 -2.36 -1.44
N THR A 96 -15.11 -1.79 -1.54
CA THR A 96 -15.84 -1.75 -2.78
C THR A 96 -14.98 -0.88 -3.68
N ILE A 97 -14.48 -1.43 -4.78
CA ILE A 97 -13.81 -0.66 -5.82
C ILE A 97 -14.76 0.50 -6.16
N PRO A 98 -14.41 1.78 -5.89
CA PRO A 98 -15.26 2.87 -6.29
C PRO A 98 -15.36 2.84 -7.82
N PRO A 99 -16.54 3.11 -8.42
CA PRO A 99 -16.65 3.17 -9.87
C PRO A 99 -15.60 4.16 -10.40
N LEU A 100 -15.01 3.84 -11.56
CA LEU A 100 -14.01 4.68 -12.21
C LEU A 100 -14.47 6.14 -12.17
N ARG A 101 -13.65 6.99 -11.54
CA ARG A 101 -13.96 8.41 -11.39
C ARG A 101 -14.12 8.98 -12.79
N ALA A 102 -15.29 9.54 -13.09
CA ALA A 102 -15.52 10.21 -14.37
C ALA A 102 -14.38 11.21 -14.66
N PRO A 103 -13.96 11.36 -15.92
CA PRO A 103 -12.88 12.28 -16.27
C PRO A 103 -13.21 13.67 -15.73
N ARG A 104 -12.21 14.34 -15.14
CA ARG A 104 -12.38 15.73 -14.71
C ARG A 104 -12.77 16.54 -15.95
N ARG A 105 -13.90 17.26 -15.87
CA ARG A 105 -14.32 18.17 -16.95
C ARG A 105 -13.16 19.12 -17.27
N PRO A 106 -12.83 19.33 -18.55
CA PRO A 106 -11.83 20.32 -18.91
C PRO A 106 -12.33 21.68 -18.44
N VAL A 107 -11.48 22.40 -17.71
CA VAL A 107 -11.70 23.82 -17.45
C VAL A 107 -11.36 24.54 -18.74
N VAL A 108 -12.35 24.72 -19.62
CA VAL A 108 -12.22 25.65 -20.74
C VAL A 108 -12.37 27.05 -20.16
N ARG A 109 -11.27 27.80 -20.16
CA ARG A 109 -11.29 29.23 -19.85
C ARG A 109 -11.52 29.94 -21.19
N ILE A 110 -12.70 30.52 -21.37
CA ILE A 110 -12.99 31.47 -22.45
C ILE A 110 -12.47 32.83 -22.01
#